data_AF-A0A8T6FS04-F1
#
_entry.id   AF-A0A8T6FS04-F1
#
_cell.length_a   1.000
_cell.length_b   1.000
_cell.length_c   1.000
_cell.angle_alpha   90.00
_cell.angle_beta   90.00
_cell.angle_gamma   90.00
#
_symmetry.space_group_name_H-M   'P 1'
#
loop_
_entity.id
_entity.type
_entity.pdbx_description
1 polymer ?
#
loop_
_entity_poly.entity_id
_entity_poly.type
_entity_poly.pdbx_seq_one_letter_code
_entity_poly.pdbx_strand_id
1 'polypeptide(L)'
;MIRVALPRGDLRAPLAERLRAAGFAVEGYEGGSRAYRFPVEGRPGVLVRVFAEEDIPIQVALGQYDLGITSRAWIDELLARYPLDSLTPLRPLDLGGRRLVLAAPEGVTLDRLAATPGVRVTTTHPNLATRALNYLRVPDYRVIEVWGQPEAWPPEDADAAILGVPLDEAAAGAILAREGLAVVAEVQRGSATLVANRDALASRDLAEALGPLLALPAGDRDAAEARPLPRGNGRNGGQEGIGSRASDGDRGVFRLALPDGHAQPHTVEALASAGLRFEGYGDGATDRHPRSGIEGLDVKVIRPQDMPQAVALGCFDLALTGRDWLAAHLAAFPLSPVAELCDLRRSRYRLGAVVPEAVPAETIAEAIAWWRRDDPERPIRVASEYVALADHYARERHLGRYQVLPISGASEGFVPDDAEILIEGTETGSTLRANRLRMIDVIMESTNCAIGSTERPPGARGELRDDLVERLRAGAAEV
;
A
#
# COMPACT_ATOMS: atom_id res chain seq x y z
N MET A 1 -13.54 -5.49 -27.85
CA MET A 1 -13.87 -5.86 -26.46
C MET A 1 -13.64 -4.66 -25.56
N ILE A 2 -14.63 -4.24 -24.78
CA ILE A 2 -14.57 -3.16 -23.78
C ILE A 2 -14.04 -3.77 -22.47
N ARG A 3 -13.08 -3.12 -21.83
CA ARG A 3 -12.48 -3.59 -20.57
C ARG A 3 -12.93 -2.71 -19.41
N VAL A 4 -13.51 -3.33 -18.38
CA VAL A 4 -14.06 -2.64 -17.20
C VAL A 4 -13.37 -3.14 -15.93
N ALA A 5 -12.82 -2.22 -15.15
CA ALA A 5 -12.16 -2.50 -13.88
C ALA A 5 -13.12 -2.27 -12.70
N LEU A 6 -13.38 -3.31 -11.90
CA LEU A 6 -14.25 -3.25 -10.73
C LEU A 6 -13.47 -3.46 -9.42
N PRO A 7 -13.93 -2.88 -8.30
CA PRO A 7 -13.23 -2.97 -7.02
C PRO A 7 -13.46 -4.31 -6.33
N ARG A 8 -12.47 -4.78 -5.58
CA ARG A 8 -12.63 -5.79 -4.51
C ARG A 8 -12.95 -5.11 -3.18
N GLY A 9 -13.13 -5.90 -2.12
CA GLY A 9 -13.34 -5.37 -0.76
C GLY A 9 -14.76 -4.85 -0.52
N ASP A 10 -14.88 -3.81 0.31
CA ASP A 10 -16.15 -3.34 0.88
C ASP A 10 -17.15 -2.85 -0.19
N LEU A 11 -16.67 -2.31 -1.32
CA LEU A 11 -17.53 -1.86 -2.41
C LEU A 11 -18.14 -3.01 -3.23
N ARG A 12 -17.58 -4.22 -3.13
CA ARG A 12 -17.91 -5.34 -4.03
C ARG A 12 -19.37 -5.77 -3.95
N ALA A 13 -19.84 -6.08 -2.74
CA ALA A 13 -21.21 -6.53 -2.51
C ALA A 13 -22.27 -5.47 -2.91
N PRO A 14 -22.21 -4.22 -2.42
CA PRO A 14 -23.19 -3.21 -2.80
C PRO A 14 -23.15 -2.90 -4.31
N LEU A 15 -21.96 -2.88 -4.93
CA LEU A 15 -21.84 -2.67 -6.37
C LEU A 15 -22.46 -3.82 -7.17
N ALA A 16 -22.24 -5.07 -6.79
CA ALA A 16 -22.80 -6.23 -7.47
C ALA A 16 -24.34 -6.22 -7.48
N GLU A 17 -24.96 -5.76 -6.38
CA GLU A 17 -26.42 -5.55 -6.29
C GLU A 17 -26.90 -4.52 -7.32
N ARG A 18 -26.26 -3.35 -7.36
CA ARG A 18 -26.64 -2.26 -8.27
C ARG A 18 -26.40 -2.60 -9.74
N LEU A 19 -25.29 -3.29 -10.04
CA LEU A 19 -24.97 -3.76 -11.39
C LEU A 19 -26.04 -4.72 -11.92
N ARG A 20 -26.48 -5.67 -11.09
CA ARG A 20 -27.55 -6.61 -11.46
C ARG A 20 -28.87 -5.89 -11.72
N ALA A 21 -29.24 -4.93 -10.88
CA ALA A 21 -30.44 -4.11 -11.06
C ALA A 21 -30.40 -3.26 -12.34
N ALA A 22 -29.21 -2.82 -12.76
CA ALA A 22 -28.99 -2.13 -14.03
C ALA A 22 -28.85 -3.07 -15.25
N GLY A 23 -29.07 -4.37 -15.06
CA GLY A 23 -28.94 -5.38 -16.12
C GLY A 23 -27.50 -5.60 -16.58
N PHE A 24 -26.49 -5.25 -15.78
CA PHE A 24 -25.06 -5.48 -16.01
C PHE A 24 -24.56 -6.57 -15.05
N ALA A 25 -25.18 -7.76 -15.08
CA ALA A 25 -24.79 -8.84 -14.19
C ALA A 25 -23.40 -9.38 -14.54
N VAL A 26 -22.48 -9.35 -13.58
CA VAL A 26 -21.12 -9.89 -13.70
C VAL A 26 -21.09 -11.23 -12.95
N GLU A 27 -21.13 -12.33 -13.70
CA GLU A 27 -21.19 -13.67 -13.14
C GLU A 27 -19.96 -13.92 -12.25
N GLY A 28 -20.13 -14.40 -11.02
CA GLY A 28 -19.02 -14.66 -10.09
C GLY A 28 -18.46 -13.44 -9.34
N TYR A 29 -18.98 -12.23 -9.57
CA TYR A 29 -18.57 -11.04 -8.83
C TYR A 29 -19.14 -10.98 -7.40
N GLU A 30 -20.16 -11.75 -7.02
CA GLU A 30 -20.82 -11.62 -5.70
C GLU A 30 -20.10 -12.29 -4.51
N GLY A 31 -19.02 -13.06 -4.76
CA GLY A 31 -18.14 -13.56 -3.70
C GLY A 31 -17.48 -14.90 -4.04
N GLY A 32 -16.37 -15.23 -3.38
CA GLY A 32 -15.77 -16.58 -3.38
C GLY A 32 -15.09 -17.05 -4.69
N SER A 33 -15.25 -16.35 -5.81
CA SER A 33 -14.55 -16.69 -7.05
C SER A 33 -13.08 -16.26 -7.01
N ARG A 34 -12.19 -17.20 -7.34
CA ARG A 34 -10.76 -16.96 -7.63
C ARG A 34 -10.52 -16.55 -9.09
N ALA A 35 -11.57 -16.46 -9.90
CA ALA A 35 -11.44 -15.96 -11.25
C ALA A 35 -11.13 -14.45 -11.22
N TYR A 36 -10.18 -14.02 -12.04
CA TYR A 36 -9.85 -12.60 -12.20
C TYR A 36 -10.65 -11.95 -13.33
N ARG A 37 -11.26 -12.77 -14.19
CA ARG A 37 -12.01 -12.36 -15.37
C ARG A 37 -13.42 -12.86 -15.26
N PHE A 38 -14.37 -11.97 -15.53
CA PHE A 38 -15.77 -12.29 -15.45
C PHE A 38 -16.48 -11.88 -16.74
N PRO A 39 -17.20 -12.82 -17.39
CA PRO A 39 -18.09 -12.45 -18.47
C PRO A 39 -19.25 -11.62 -17.92
N VAL A 40 -19.78 -10.73 -18.76
CA VAL A 40 -20.99 -9.98 -18.44
C VAL A 40 -22.16 -10.62 -19.16
N GLU A 41 -23.24 -10.89 -18.43
CA GLU A 41 -24.42 -11.57 -18.97
C GLU A 41 -24.99 -10.78 -20.16
N GLY A 42 -25.22 -11.49 -21.27
CA GLY A 42 -25.73 -10.91 -22.52
C GLY A 42 -24.78 -9.94 -23.24
N ARG A 43 -23.52 -9.81 -22.81
CA ARG A 43 -22.55 -8.83 -23.32
C ARG A 43 -21.17 -9.45 -23.61
N PRO A 44 -21.04 -10.26 -24.68
CA PRO A 44 -19.76 -10.88 -25.04
C PRO A 44 -18.70 -9.85 -25.46
N GLY A 45 -19.12 -8.61 -25.78
CA GLY A 45 -18.23 -7.51 -26.09
C GLY A 45 -17.53 -6.90 -24.87
N VAL A 46 -17.92 -7.28 -23.64
CA VAL A 46 -17.44 -6.66 -22.40
C VAL A 46 -16.68 -7.67 -21.54
N LEU A 47 -15.52 -7.25 -21.06
CA LEU A 47 -14.69 -7.99 -20.12
C LEU A 47 -14.59 -7.21 -18.81
N VAL A 48 -14.90 -7.87 -17.70
CA VAL A 48 -14.70 -7.32 -16.36
C VAL A 48 -13.49 -7.97 -15.71
N ARG A 49 -12.66 -7.15 -15.05
CA ARG A 49 -11.63 -7.58 -14.12
C ARG A 49 -11.79 -6.90 -12.77
N VAL A 50 -11.41 -7.61 -11.71
CA VAL A 50 -11.45 -7.12 -10.34
C VAL A 50 -10.05 -6.73 -9.87
N PHE A 51 -9.94 -5.58 -9.21
CA PHE A 51 -8.70 -4.99 -8.72
C PHE A 51 -8.83 -4.46 -7.29
N ALA A 52 -7.71 -4.19 -6.63
CA ALA A 52 -7.67 -3.28 -5.49
C ALA A 52 -8.12 -1.88 -5.94
N GLU A 53 -8.72 -1.10 -5.04
CA GLU A 53 -9.31 0.19 -5.42
C GLU A 53 -8.26 1.19 -5.91
N GLU A 54 -7.08 1.17 -5.30
CA GLU A 54 -5.89 1.95 -5.61
C GLU A 54 -5.30 1.67 -6.99
N ASP A 55 -5.44 0.43 -7.49
CA ASP A 55 -4.93 0.05 -8.80
C ASP A 55 -5.85 0.53 -9.93
N ILE A 56 -7.16 0.62 -9.71
CA ILE A 56 -8.16 0.94 -10.76
C ILE A 56 -7.86 2.27 -11.48
N PRO A 57 -7.64 3.40 -10.77
CA PRO A 57 -7.26 4.66 -11.41
C PRO A 57 -6.04 4.50 -12.33
N ILE A 58 -5.02 3.75 -11.88
CA ILE A 58 -3.78 3.54 -12.62
C ILE A 58 -4.06 2.73 -13.89
N GLN A 59 -4.77 1.60 -13.76
CA GLN A 59 -5.07 0.73 -14.89
C GLN A 59 -5.92 1.42 -15.98
N VAL A 60 -6.86 2.27 -15.57
CA VAL A 60 -7.67 3.07 -16.49
C VAL A 60 -6.85 4.21 -17.10
N ALA A 61 -6.05 4.92 -16.30
CA ALA A 61 -5.15 5.98 -16.77
C ALA A 61 -4.20 5.48 -17.87
N LEU A 62 -3.58 4.31 -17.64
CA LEU A 62 -2.65 3.68 -18.59
C LEU A 62 -3.33 3.13 -19.86
N GLY A 63 -4.66 3.17 -19.96
CA GLY A 63 -5.41 2.63 -21.11
C GLY A 63 -5.46 1.11 -21.16
N GLN A 64 -5.08 0.42 -20.08
CA GLN A 64 -5.29 -1.02 -19.95
C GLN A 64 -6.78 -1.35 -19.77
N TYR A 65 -7.54 -0.45 -19.15
CA TYR A 65 -8.99 -0.55 -18.99
C TYR A 65 -9.65 0.70 -19.53
N ASP A 66 -10.81 0.51 -20.16
CA ASP A 66 -11.57 1.60 -20.79
C ASP A 66 -12.39 2.36 -19.74
N LEU A 67 -12.97 1.62 -18.81
CA LEU A 67 -13.85 2.10 -17.74
C LEU A 67 -13.42 1.49 -16.40
N GLY A 68 -13.75 2.16 -15.30
CA GLY A 68 -13.58 1.60 -13.97
C GLY A 68 -14.50 2.21 -12.93
N ILE A 69 -14.69 1.53 -11.81
CA ILE A 69 -15.39 2.06 -10.63
C ILE A 69 -14.44 1.99 -9.44
N THR A 70 -14.16 3.12 -8.80
CA THR A 70 -13.28 3.19 -7.63
C THR A 70 -13.66 4.36 -6.75
N SER A 71 -13.21 4.38 -5.50
CA SER A 71 -13.48 5.49 -4.58
C SER A 71 -12.85 6.80 -5.06
N ARG A 72 -13.53 7.90 -4.77
CA ARG A 72 -13.04 9.25 -5.14
C ARG A 72 -11.68 9.58 -4.53
N ALA A 73 -11.34 9.01 -3.38
CA ALA A 73 -10.05 9.23 -2.74
C ALA A 73 -8.88 8.74 -3.60
N TRP A 74 -8.98 7.54 -4.20
CA TRP A 74 -7.95 7.00 -5.08
C TRP A 74 -7.87 7.70 -6.44
N ILE A 75 -8.99 8.22 -6.95
CA ILE A 75 -8.99 9.11 -8.13
C ILE A 75 -8.22 10.38 -7.83
N ASP A 76 -8.54 11.03 -6.72
CA ASP A 76 -7.91 12.30 -6.32
C ASP A 76 -6.43 12.10 -5.95
N GLU A 77 -6.06 10.95 -5.38
CA GLU A 77 -4.68 10.56 -5.09
C GLU A 77 -3.84 10.50 -6.37
N LEU A 78 -4.32 9.79 -7.41
CA LEU A 78 -3.63 9.73 -8.69
C LEU A 78 -3.52 11.11 -9.34
N LEU A 79 -4.65 11.84 -9.43
CA LEU A 79 -4.71 13.14 -10.10
C LEU A 79 -4.01 14.26 -9.34
N ALA A 80 -3.77 14.11 -8.03
CA ALA A 80 -2.93 15.03 -7.27
C ALA A 80 -1.47 14.97 -7.74
N ARG A 81 -0.99 13.80 -8.17
CA ARG A 81 0.36 13.63 -8.73
C ARG A 81 0.40 13.85 -10.25
N TYR A 82 -0.61 13.38 -10.96
CA TYR A 82 -0.69 13.39 -12.43
C TYR A 82 -1.95 14.11 -12.92
N PRO A 83 -2.03 15.45 -12.83
CA PRO A 83 -3.25 16.20 -13.14
C PRO A 83 -3.66 16.16 -14.61
N LEU A 84 -2.75 15.81 -15.52
CA LEU A 84 -3.00 15.76 -16.97
C LEU A 84 -3.21 14.32 -17.50
N ASP A 85 -3.22 13.33 -16.61
CA ASP A 85 -3.38 11.92 -16.98
C ASP A 85 -4.70 11.67 -17.73
N SER A 86 -4.81 10.55 -18.45
CA SER A 86 -5.99 10.19 -19.25
C SER A 86 -7.16 9.70 -18.39
N LEU A 87 -7.06 9.67 -17.06
CA LEU A 87 -8.18 9.33 -16.18
C LEU A 87 -9.24 10.46 -16.17
N THR A 88 -10.47 10.13 -16.53
CA THR A 88 -11.60 11.05 -16.55
C THR A 88 -12.70 10.58 -15.58
N PRO A 89 -12.94 11.28 -14.47
CA PRO A 89 -14.10 11.02 -13.61
C PRO A 89 -15.39 11.38 -14.34
N LEU A 90 -16.32 10.43 -14.43
CA LEU A 90 -17.58 10.62 -15.16
C LEU A 90 -18.75 10.93 -14.23
N ARG A 91 -18.95 10.09 -13.21
CA ARG A 91 -20.15 10.21 -12.35
C ARG A 91 -19.96 9.54 -10.99
N PRO A 92 -20.27 10.22 -9.86
CA PRO A 92 -20.37 9.58 -8.56
C PRO A 92 -21.58 8.65 -8.51
N LEU A 93 -21.41 7.51 -7.84
CA LEU A 93 -22.41 6.45 -7.70
C LEU A 93 -22.88 6.38 -6.24
N ASP A 94 -24.13 5.99 -6.04
CA ASP A 94 -24.70 5.75 -4.71
C ASP A 94 -24.30 4.36 -4.20
N LEU A 95 -23.03 4.25 -3.79
CA LEU A 95 -22.38 3.01 -3.37
C LEU A 95 -21.67 3.19 -2.02
N GLY A 96 -22.30 3.96 -1.12
CA GLY A 96 -21.65 4.39 0.11
C GLY A 96 -20.57 5.44 -0.16
N GLY A 97 -20.37 6.32 0.81
CA GLY A 97 -19.31 7.31 0.75
C GLY A 97 -18.36 7.17 1.92
N ARG A 98 -17.16 7.70 1.72
CA ARG A 98 -16.13 7.81 2.74
C ARG A 98 -15.64 9.24 2.81
N ARG A 99 -15.00 9.56 3.92
CA ARG A 99 -14.26 10.80 4.10
C ARG A 99 -12.81 10.46 4.35
N LEU A 100 -11.93 11.19 3.72
CA LEU A 100 -10.56 11.27 4.19
C LEU A 100 -10.49 12.40 5.21
N VAL A 101 -9.99 12.10 6.41
CA VAL A 101 -9.87 13.06 7.51
C VAL A 101 -8.42 13.14 7.96
N LEU A 102 -7.99 14.34 8.35
CA LEU A 102 -6.82 14.54 9.20
C LEU A 102 -7.28 14.32 10.64
N ALA A 103 -6.79 13.27 11.27
CA ALA A 103 -7.06 12.95 12.66
C ALA A 103 -5.76 13.05 13.49
N ALA A 104 -5.87 13.52 14.72
CA ALA A 104 -4.75 13.67 15.65
C ALA A 104 -5.21 13.26 17.06
N PRO A 105 -4.29 13.04 18.01
CA PRO A 105 -4.65 12.72 19.39
C PRO A 105 -5.67 13.71 19.96
N GLU A 106 -6.59 13.22 20.79
CA GLU A 106 -7.61 14.06 21.41
C GLU A 106 -7.04 15.33 22.03
N GLY A 107 -7.65 16.49 21.72
CA GLY A 107 -7.19 17.81 22.16
C GLY A 107 -6.09 18.45 21.31
N VAL A 108 -5.57 17.79 20.28
CA VAL A 108 -4.71 18.41 19.26
C VAL A 108 -5.55 19.14 18.23
N THR A 109 -5.28 20.44 18.02
CA THR A 109 -5.99 21.28 17.04
C THR A 109 -5.14 21.51 15.79
N LEU A 110 -5.77 22.00 14.71
CA LEU A 110 -5.05 22.33 13.49
C LEU A 110 -4.00 23.42 13.70
N ASP A 111 -4.32 24.47 14.48
CA ASP A 111 -3.36 25.54 14.79
C ASP A 111 -2.17 25.00 15.59
N ARG A 112 -2.41 24.02 16.47
CA ARG A 112 -1.36 23.34 17.23
C ARG A 112 -0.46 22.50 16.31
N LEU A 113 -1.03 21.78 15.35
CA LEU A 113 -0.26 21.09 14.31
C LEU A 113 0.55 22.09 13.47
N ALA A 114 -0.06 23.16 12.97
CA ALA A 114 0.62 24.17 12.16
C ALA A 114 1.75 24.91 12.90
N ALA A 115 1.67 24.99 14.23
CA ALA A 115 2.72 25.56 15.08
C ALA A 115 3.81 24.54 15.48
N THR A 116 3.63 23.25 15.19
CA THR A 116 4.58 22.19 15.53
C THR A 116 5.61 22.03 14.43
N PRO A 117 6.92 22.18 14.71
CA PRO A 117 7.97 21.90 13.72
C PRO A 117 8.01 20.40 13.37
N GLY A 118 8.21 20.10 12.09
CA GLY A 118 8.37 18.75 11.56
C GLY A 118 7.19 17.81 11.83
N VAL A 119 5.96 18.24 11.57
CA VAL A 119 4.75 17.41 11.77
C VAL A 119 4.84 16.12 10.97
N ARG A 120 4.86 14.98 11.64
CA ARG A 120 4.82 13.65 11.01
C ARG A 120 3.37 13.26 10.77
N VAL A 121 3.02 13.00 9.51
CA VAL A 121 1.65 12.62 9.14
C VAL A 121 1.68 11.29 8.41
N THR A 122 1.06 10.26 8.99
CA THR A 122 0.94 8.94 8.36
C THR A 122 -0.28 8.85 7.47
N THR A 123 -0.18 8.15 6.34
CA THR A 123 -1.30 7.98 5.42
C THR A 123 -1.07 6.86 4.41
N THR A 124 -2.15 6.35 3.82
CA THR A 124 -2.11 5.55 2.59
C THR A 124 -2.28 6.41 1.33
N HIS A 125 -2.50 7.72 1.46
CA HIS A 125 -2.77 8.65 0.34
C HIS A 125 -1.75 9.82 0.35
N PRO A 126 -0.46 9.55 0.05
CA PRO A 126 0.61 10.53 0.25
C PRO A 126 0.49 11.80 -0.62
N ASN A 127 -0.01 11.69 -1.85
CA ASN A 127 -0.14 12.85 -2.74
C ASN A 127 -1.30 13.75 -2.28
N LEU A 128 -2.42 13.15 -1.89
CA LEU A 128 -3.57 13.87 -1.37
C LEU A 128 -3.26 14.48 0.02
N ALA A 129 -2.53 13.76 0.87
CA ALA A 129 -2.05 14.29 2.14
C ALA A 129 -1.16 15.52 1.96
N THR A 130 -0.19 15.46 1.05
CA THR A 130 0.68 16.60 0.71
C THR A 130 -0.14 17.80 0.25
N ARG A 131 -1.13 17.57 -0.65
CA ARG A 131 -2.02 18.63 -1.12
C ARG A 131 -2.86 19.23 0.03
N ALA A 132 -3.37 18.38 0.91
CA ALA A 132 -4.21 18.78 2.03
C ALA A 132 -3.45 19.60 3.07
N LEU A 133 -2.25 19.16 3.48
CA LEU A 133 -1.43 19.86 4.48
C LEU A 133 -1.01 21.25 3.99
N ASN A 134 -0.67 21.38 2.72
CA ASN A 134 -0.41 22.68 2.09
C ASN A 134 -1.63 23.61 2.14
N TYR A 135 -2.81 23.07 1.82
CA TYR A 135 -4.05 23.85 1.87
C TYR A 135 -4.43 24.25 3.31
N LEU A 136 -4.26 23.33 4.26
CA LEU A 136 -4.51 23.55 5.68
C LEU A 136 -3.44 24.44 6.34
N ARG A 137 -2.39 24.81 5.60
CA ARG A 137 -1.28 25.67 6.04
C ARG A 137 -0.52 25.09 7.23
N VAL A 138 -0.26 23.78 7.20
CA VAL A 138 0.77 23.14 8.04
C VAL A 138 2.09 23.32 7.29
N PRO A 139 2.98 24.23 7.70
CA PRO A 139 4.10 24.68 6.86
C PRO A 139 5.31 23.74 6.89
N ASP A 140 5.45 22.95 7.95
CA ASP A 140 6.60 22.07 8.17
C ASP A 140 6.10 20.67 8.53
N TYR A 141 6.14 19.77 7.56
CA TYR A 141 5.62 18.42 7.70
C TYR A 141 6.45 17.38 6.95
N ARG A 142 6.32 16.14 7.40
CA ARG A 142 6.78 14.93 6.73
C ARG A 142 5.59 14.00 6.56
N VAL A 143 5.25 13.68 5.31
CA VAL A 143 4.29 12.60 5.01
C VAL A 143 5.03 11.27 5.07
N ILE A 144 4.47 10.32 5.82
CA ILE A 144 4.94 8.95 5.95
C ILE A 144 3.89 8.05 5.31
N GLU A 145 4.21 7.48 4.16
CA GLU A 145 3.35 6.51 3.50
C GLU A 145 3.40 5.19 4.28
N VAL A 146 2.24 4.59 4.50
CA VAL A 146 2.13 3.30 5.20
C VAL A 146 1.24 2.36 4.41
N TRP A 147 1.55 1.06 4.45
CA TRP A 147 0.80 -0.01 3.76
C TRP A 147 -0.48 -0.42 4.49
N GLY A 148 -0.85 0.29 5.56
CA GLY A 148 -2.14 0.16 6.23
C GLY A 148 -2.18 0.80 7.62
N GLN A 149 -3.40 0.99 8.14
CA GLN A 149 -3.68 1.50 9.49
C GLN A 149 -2.87 2.74 9.92
N PRO A 150 -2.91 3.84 9.15
CA PRO A 150 -2.23 5.09 9.51
C PRO A 150 -2.66 5.63 10.89
N GLU A 151 -3.90 5.38 11.32
CA GLU A 151 -4.47 5.79 12.62
C GLU A 151 -3.70 5.29 13.83
N ALA A 152 -2.93 4.22 13.68
CA ALA A 152 -2.34 3.55 14.84
C ALA A 152 -0.82 3.79 14.93
N TRP A 153 -0.40 4.91 14.34
CA TRP A 153 0.94 5.50 14.45
C TRP A 153 1.00 6.69 15.43
N PRO A 154 0.03 7.62 15.45
CA PRO A 154 0.01 8.65 16.49
C PRO A 154 -0.39 8.10 17.87
N PRO A 155 0.11 8.72 18.96
CA PRO A 155 1.05 9.85 19.00
C PRO A 155 2.54 9.47 18.94
N GLU A 156 2.91 8.19 19.11
CA GLU A 156 4.29 7.78 19.36
C GLU A 156 5.18 7.95 18.12
N ASP A 157 4.64 7.55 16.97
CA ASP A 157 5.36 7.45 15.70
C ASP A 157 4.96 8.54 14.69
N ALA A 158 3.81 9.16 14.90
CA ALA A 158 3.31 10.25 14.09
C ALA A 158 2.57 11.29 14.95
N ASP A 159 2.41 12.50 14.44
CA ASP A 159 1.70 13.58 15.15
C ASP A 159 0.23 13.64 14.73
N ALA A 160 -0.07 13.15 13.53
CA ALA A 160 -1.41 12.99 12.99
C ALA A 160 -1.44 11.87 11.94
N ALA A 161 -2.64 11.45 11.57
CA ALA A 161 -2.91 10.48 10.51
C ALA A 161 -3.92 11.07 9.53
N ILE A 162 -3.71 10.85 8.23
CA ILE A 162 -4.72 11.08 7.19
C ILE A 162 -5.26 9.73 6.75
N LEU A 163 -6.54 9.48 7.03
CA LEU A 163 -7.17 8.17 6.85
C LEU A 163 -8.62 8.25 6.39
N GLY A 164 -9.08 7.16 5.78
CA GLY A 164 -10.44 7.02 5.29
C GLY A 164 -11.39 6.52 6.38
N VAL A 165 -12.41 7.30 6.75
CA VAL A 165 -13.48 6.92 7.69
C VAL A 165 -14.85 6.86 6.99
N PRO A 166 -15.82 6.10 7.52
CA PRO A 166 -17.20 6.14 7.03
C PRO A 166 -17.82 7.55 7.09
N LEU A 167 -18.86 7.79 6.30
CA LEU A 167 -19.65 9.02 6.41
C LEU A 167 -20.44 9.11 7.71
N ASP A 168 -20.88 7.98 8.26
CA ASP A 168 -21.58 7.93 9.53
C ASP A 168 -20.66 8.41 10.67
N GLU A 169 -21.05 9.50 11.35
CA GLU A 169 -20.23 10.14 12.39
C GLU A 169 -20.00 9.23 13.59
N ALA A 170 -20.98 8.39 13.95
CA ALA A 170 -20.84 7.48 15.08
C ALA A 170 -19.83 6.36 14.76
N ALA A 171 -19.91 5.75 13.56
CA ALA A 171 -18.97 4.75 13.10
C ALA A 171 -17.56 5.34 12.91
N ALA A 172 -17.45 6.55 12.33
CA ALA A 172 -16.18 7.26 12.20
C ALA A 172 -15.56 7.57 13.57
N GLY A 173 -16.35 8.09 14.51
CA GLY A 173 -15.93 8.35 15.88
C GLY A 173 -15.47 7.09 16.61
N ALA A 174 -16.15 5.95 16.42
CA ALA A 174 -15.75 4.69 17.02
C ALA A 174 -14.40 4.16 16.50
N ILE A 175 -14.08 4.37 15.22
CA ILE A 175 -12.78 4.01 14.65
C ILE A 175 -11.68 4.87 15.27
N LEU A 176 -11.88 6.19 15.31
CA LEU A 176 -10.87 7.12 15.79
C LEU A 176 -10.66 7.02 17.31
N ALA A 177 -11.73 6.87 18.10
CA ALA A 177 -11.66 6.76 19.55
C ALA A 177 -10.92 5.51 20.03
N ARG A 178 -10.93 4.42 19.24
CA ARG A 178 -10.13 3.21 19.54
C ARG A 178 -8.63 3.48 19.58
N GLU A 179 -8.17 4.44 18.80
CA GLU A 179 -6.77 4.88 18.74
C GLU A 179 -6.55 6.21 19.48
N GLY A 180 -7.52 6.69 20.25
CA GLY A 180 -7.43 7.97 20.98
C GLY A 180 -7.31 9.19 20.07
N LEU A 181 -7.86 9.11 18.85
CA LEU A 181 -7.82 10.18 17.86
C LEU A 181 -9.15 10.92 17.75
N ALA A 182 -9.06 12.19 17.34
CA ALA A 182 -10.19 13.03 16.96
C ALA A 182 -9.96 13.66 15.58
N VAL A 183 -11.05 13.95 14.87
CA VAL A 183 -10.99 14.65 13.58
C VAL A 183 -10.54 16.09 13.81
N VAL A 184 -9.47 16.48 13.12
CA VAL A 184 -8.96 17.86 13.08
C VAL A 184 -9.48 18.61 11.87
N ALA A 185 -9.51 17.95 10.71
CA ALA A 185 -10.02 18.53 9.47
C ALA A 185 -10.54 17.44 8.51
N GLU A 186 -11.56 17.79 7.73
CA GLU A 186 -11.96 16.99 6.56
C GLU A 186 -11.02 17.31 5.40
N VAL A 187 -10.38 16.29 4.84
CA VAL A 187 -9.42 16.40 3.74
C VAL A 187 -10.13 16.21 2.40
N GLN A 188 -11.01 15.22 2.34
CA GLN A 188 -11.74 14.84 1.15
C GLN A 188 -13.03 14.12 1.55
N ARG A 189 -14.06 14.21 0.71
CA ARG A 189 -15.30 13.44 0.85
C ARG A 189 -15.73 12.94 -0.52
N GLY A 190 -16.22 11.71 -0.60
CA GLY A 190 -16.80 11.23 -1.85
C GLY A 190 -17.26 9.78 -1.80
N SER A 191 -17.98 9.38 -2.83
CA SER A 191 -18.42 8.01 -3.05
C SER A 191 -17.62 7.33 -4.17
N ALA A 192 -17.88 6.04 -4.38
CA ALA A 192 -17.39 5.36 -5.57
C ALA A 192 -17.83 6.10 -6.83
N THR A 193 -16.94 6.25 -7.79
CA THR A 193 -17.13 7.06 -8.98
C THR A 193 -16.79 6.22 -10.20
N LEU A 194 -17.66 6.28 -11.21
CA LEU A 194 -17.37 5.76 -12.54
C LEU A 194 -16.31 6.65 -13.19
N VAL A 195 -15.22 6.04 -13.61
CA VAL A 195 -14.10 6.66 -14.32
C VAL A 195 -13.94 6.03 -15.69
N ALA A 196 -13.27 6.73 -16.59
CA ALA A 196 -12.96 6.24 -17.91
C ALA A 196 -11.63 6.79 -18.43
N ASN A 197 -11.01 6.06 -19.36
CA ASN A 197 -9.85 6.55 -20.08
C ASN A 197 -10.30 7.57 -21.15
N ARG A 198 -9.66 8.74 -21.17
CA ARG A 198 -9.97 9.87 -22.05
C ARG A 198 -9.87 9.48 -23.52
N ASP A 199 -8.81 8.76 -23.89
CA ASP A 199 -8.58 8.38 -25.28
C ASP A 199 -9.59 7.32 -25.72
N ALA A 200 -9.90 6.34 -24.84
CA ALA A 200 -10.94 5.35 -25.09
C ALA A 200 -12.32 6.00 -25.28
N LEU A 201 -12.68 6.99 -24.46
CA LEU A 201 -13.93 7.76 -24.61
C LEU A 201 -14.00 8.50 -25.94
N ALA A 202 -12.87 9.03 -26.42
CA ALA A 202 -12.81 9.81 -27.64
C ALA A 202 -12.84 8.94 -28.91
N SER A 203 -12.28 7.72 -28.85
CA SER A 203 -11.99 6.93 -30.05
C SER A 203 -12.75 5.61 -30.16
N ARG A 204 -13.44 5.14 -29.10
CA ARG A 204 -14.08 3.82 -29.07
C ARG A 204 -15.58 3.91 -28.82
N ASP A 205 -16.33 2.97 -29.38
CA ASP A 205 -17.72 2.75 -28.97
C ASP A 205 -17.75 1.96 -27.66
N LEU A 206 -18.18 2.63 -26.58
CA LEU A 206 -18.27 2.07 -25.23
C LEU A 206 -19.72 1.85 -24.80
N ALA A 207 -20.72 2.05 -25.68
CA ALA A 207 -22.14 2.13 -25.29
C ALA A 207 -22.66 0.87 -24.57
N GLU A 208 -22.20 -0.31 -24.99
CA GLU A 208 -22.61 -1.61 -24.43
C GLU A 208 -22.32 -1.73 -22.92
N ALA A 209 -21.24 -1.09 -22.45
CA ALA A 209 -20.87 -1.05 -21.02
C ALA A 209 -21.23 0.29 -20.37
N LEU A 210 -20.90 1.41 -21.01
CA LEU A 210 -21.06 2.74 -20.43
C LEU A 210 -22.53 3.10 -20.18
N GLY A 211 -23.45 2.68 -21.06
CA GLY A 211 -24.89 2.94 -20.89
C GLY A 211 -25.45 2.38 -19.57
N PRO A 212 -25.36 1.05 -19.34
CA PRO A 212 -25.77 0.44 -18.07
C PRO A 212 -25.04 1.01 -16.85
N LEU A 213 -23.74 1.29 -16.96
CA LEU A 213 -22.96 1.84 -15.84
C LEU A 213 -23.37 3.29 -15.50
N LEU A 214 -23.74 4.10 -16.49
CA LEU A 214 -24.32 5.44 -16.27
C LEU A 214 -25.77 5.38 -15.76
N ALA A 215 -26.48 4.26 -15.94
CA ALA A 215 -27.82 4.06 -15.41
C ALA A 215 -27.81 3.72 -13.90
N LEU A 216 -26.65 3.38 -13.33
CA LEU A 216 -26.51 3.15 -11.89
C LEU A 216 -26.97 4.39 -11.09
N PRO A 217 -27.59 4.19 -9.90
CA PRO A 217 -28.02 5.29 -9.05
C PRO A 217 -26.90 6.32 -8.80
N ALA A 218 -27.20 7.61 -9.02
CA ALA A 218 -26.24 8.68 -8.81
C ALA A 218 -25.98 8.86 -7.31
N GLY A 219 -24.70 8.96 -6.95
CA GLY A 219 -24.30 9.46 -5.63
C GLY A 219 -24.42 10.99 -5.57
N ASP A 220 -24.25 11.52 -4.36
CA ASP A 220 -24.24 12.95 -4.12
C ASP A 220 -23.12 13.64 -4.92
N ARG A 221 -23.50 14.65 -5.72
CA ARG A 221 -22.58 15.44 -6.54
C ARG A 221 -21.90 16.56 -5.74
N ASP A 222 -22.51 17.02 -4.64
CA ASP A 222 -21.99 18.16 -3.87
C ASP A 222 -20.78 17.76 -3.00
N ALA A 223 -20.56 16.47 -2.78
CA ALA A 223 -19.30 15.94 -2.23
C ALA A 223 -18.11 16.09 -3.20
N ALA A 224 -18.35 16.29 -4.50
CA ALA A 224 -17.30 16.33 -5.52
C ALA A 224 -16.41 17.59 -5.47
N GLU A 225 -16.86 18.65 -4.77
CA GLU A 225 -16.21 19.96 -4.68
C GLU A 225 -15.72 20.32 -3.27
N ALA A 226 -15.70 19.38 -2.32
CA ALA A 226 -15.20 19.60 -0.96
C ALA A 226 -13.68 19.85 -0.95
N ARG A 227 -13.28 21.05 -1.41
CA ARG A 227 -12.05 21.73 -1.06
C ARG A 227 -12.08 21.89 0.45
N PRO A 228 -10.95 21.72 1.17
CA PRO A 228 -10.99 21.81 2.62
C PRO A 228 -11.61 23.16 3.02
N LEU A 229 -12.51 23.15 3.99
CA LEU A 229 -13.26 24.34 4.35
C LEU A 229 -12.29 25.48 4.73
N PRO A 230 -12.56 26.73 4.32
CA PRO A 230 -11.79 27.86 4.79
C PRO A 230 -11.86 27.97 6.32
N ARG A 231 -10.76 28.43 6.92
CA ARG A 231 -10.56 28.67 8.35
C ARG A 231 -11.86 29.12 9.05
N GLY A 232 -12.40 28.25 9.89
CA GLY A 232 -13.32 28.69 10.94
C GLY A 232 -12.50 29.45 11.98
N ASN A 233 -12.83 30.72 12.22
CA ASN A 233 -12.25 31.51 13.31
C ASN A 233 -12.66 30.93 14.68
N GLY A 234 -11.98 29.87 15.11
CA GLY A 234 -12.02 29.36 16.48
C GLY A 234 -11.15 30.24 17.37
N ARG A 235 -11.78 30.90 18.34
CA ARG A 235 -11.13 31.83 19.27
C ARG A 235 -10.03 31.15 20.09
N ASN A 236 -8.89 31.83 20.20
CA ASN A 236 -7.78 31.55 21.11
C ASN A 236 -8.26 31.08 22.49
N GLY A 237 -7.92 29.84 22.84
CA GLY A 237 -7.94 29.34 24.20
C GLY A 237 -6.62 28.62 24.49
N GLY A 238 -5.88 29.12 25.49
CA GLY A 238 -4.82 28.41 26.22
C GLY A 238 -3.65 27.85 25.41
N GLN A 239 -2.52 28.57 25.41
CA GLN A 239 -1.22 27.99 25.05
C GLN A 239 -0.83 26.91 26.06
N GLU A 240 -1.07 25.64 25.73
CA GLU A 240 -0.29 24.52 26.24
C GLU A 240 0.31 23.79 25.03
N GLY A 241 1.64 23.85 24.90
CA GLY A 241 2.36 23.22 23.80
C GLY A 241 2.06 21.72 23.69
N ILE A 242 2.17 21.11 22.50
CA ILE A 242 2.35 19.65 22.44
C ILE A 242 3.54 19.36 23.34
N GLY A 243 3.36 18.45 24.31
CA GLY A 243 4.40 18.11 25.28
C GLY A 243 5.75 18.02 24.59
N SER A 244 6.74 18.72 25.16
CA SER A 244 8.12 18.79 24.70
C SER A 244 8.57 17.47 24.06
N ARG A 245 8.84 17.49 22.74
CA ARG A 245 9.42 16.34 22.04
C ARG A 245 10.80 16.06 22.63
N ALA A 246 11.00 14.84 23.10
CA ALA A 246 12.31 14.22 22.98
C ALA A 246 12.64 14.19 21.48
N SER A 247 13.81 14.69 21.09
CA SER A 247 14.32 14.45 19.73
C SER A 247 14.32 12.93 19.43
N ASP A 248 14.35 12.49 18.18
CA ASP A 248 14.46 11.05 17.86
C ASP A 248 15.68 10.38 18.54
N GLY A 249 16.68 11.17 18.93
CA GLY A 249 17.84 10.75 19.75
C GLY A 249 17.65 10.78 21.27
N ASP A 250 16.58 11.38 21.79
CA ASP A 250 16.34 11.63 23.23
C ASP A 250 15.25 10.72 23.83
N ARG A 251 14.71 9.78 23.04
CA ARG A 251 13.93 8.68 23.61
C ARG A 251 14.89 7.80 24.39
N GLY A 252 14.78 7.78 25.71
CA GLY A 252 15.56 6.90 26.60
C GLY A 252 15.25 5.40 26.44
N VAL A 253 14.45 5.03 25.44
CA VAL A 253 13.93 3.68 25.19
C VAL A 253 14.32 3.26 23.77
N PHE A 254 14.79 2.02 23.63
CA PHE A 254 15.09 1.37 22.36
C PHE A 254 13.81 0.79 21.73
N ARG A 255 13.59 1.02 20.43
CA ARG A 255 12.33 0.60 19.79
C ARG A 255 12.54 -0.49 18.75
N LEU A 256 11.80 -1.58 18.91
CA LEU A 256 11.80 -2.75 18.04
C LEU A 256 10.48 -2.86 17.28
N ALA A 257 10.54 -2.89 15.96
CA ALA A 257 9.41 -3.22 15.10
C ALA A 257 9.37 -4.73 14.80
N LEU A 258 8.20 -5.35 14.95
CA LEU A 258 7.92 -6.74 14.61
C LEU A 258 6.84 -6.85 13.53
N PRO A 259 6.87 -7.89 12.68
CA PRO A 259 5.97 -7.98 11.54
C PRO A 259 4.64 -8.62 11.91
N ASP A 260 3.56 -8.17 11.28
CA ASP A 260 2.30 -8.91 11.29
C ASP A 260 2.21 -9.91 10.11
N GLY A 261 1.07 -10.60 10.03
CA GLY A 261 0.71 -11.38 8.85
C GLY A 261 1.57 -12.61 8.63
N HIS A 262 1.90 -12.90 7.37
CA HIS A 262 2.61 -14.14 6.99
C HIS A 262 4.03 -14.24 7.57
N ALA A 263 4.69 -13.11 7.82
CA ALA A 263 6.04 -13.09 8.40
C ALA A 263 6.05 -13.31 9.92
N GLN A 264 4.91 -13.16 10.60
CA GLN A 264 4.82 -13.24 12.06
C GLN A 264 5.26 -14.61 12.60
N PRO A 265 4.73 -15.77 12.14
CA PRO A 265 5.11 -17.08 12.70
C PRO A 265 6.61 -17.36 12.61
N HIS A 266 7.21 -17.07 11.45
CA HIS A 266 8.65 -17.23 11.24
C HIS A 266 9.48 -16.31 12.13
N THR A 267 8.96 -15.13 12.45
CA THR A 267 9.63 -14.18 13.36
C THR A 267 9.49 -14.61 14.81
N VAL A 268 8.35 -15.16 15.21
CA VAL A 268 8.15 -15.77 16.54
C VAL A 268 9.16 -16.90 16.75
N GLU A 269 9.37 -17.76 15.74
CA GLU A 269 10.39 -18.80 15.80
C GLU A 269 11.81 -18.24 15.89
N ALA A 270 12.15 -17.21 15.11
CA ALA A 270 13.46 -16.57 15.16
C ALA A 270 13.75 -15.96 16.55
N LEU A 271 12.76 -15.28 17.12
CA LEU A 271 12.84 -14.73 18.48
C LEU A 271 13.01 -15.85 19.52
N ALA A 272 12.25 -16.95 19.39
CA ALA A 272 12.36 -18.08 20.31
C ALA A 272 13.75 -18.73 20.27
N SER A 273 14.34 -18.92 19.08
CA SER A 273 15.72 -19.38 18.92
C SER A 273 16.74 -18.40 19.53
N ALA A 274 16.44 -17.10 19.55
CA ALA A 274 17.26 -16.08 20.19
C ALA A 274 17.02 -15.95 21.71
N GLY A 275 16.17 -16.80 22.31
CA GLY A 275 15.78 -16.71 23.72
C GLY A 275 14.90 -15.49 24.03
N LEU A 276 14.26 -14.89 23.03
CA LEU A 276 13.39 -13.72 23.14
C LEU A 276 11.91 -14.13 23.05
N ARG A 277 11.08 -13.55 23.90
CA ARG A 277 9.62 -13.69 23.87
C ARG A 277 8.98 -12.39 24.31
N PHE A 278 7.87 -12.04 23.66
CA PHE A 278 7.09 -10.84 23.98
C PHE A 278 5.65 -11.24 24.25
N GLU A 279 5.10 -10.76 25.37
CA GLU A 279 3.72 -11.05 25.73
C GLU A 279 2.78 -10.31 24.77
N GLY A 280 1.80 -11.03 24.21
CA GLY A 280 0.92 -10.47 23.18
C GLY A 280 1.42 -10.64 21.74
N TYR A 281 2.60 -11.25 21.52
CA TYR A 281 3.12 -11.55 20.18
C TYR A 281 3.48 -13.04 20.05
N GLY A 282 2.59 -13.82 19.45
CA GLY A 282 2.73 -15.27 19.32
C GLY A 282 1.88 -15.85 18.19
N ASP A 283 1.72 -17.16 18.18
CA ASP A 283 0.92 -17.85 17.16
C ASP A 283 -0.58 -17.53 17.36
N GLY A 284 -1.14 -16.68 16.49
CA GLY A 284 -2.54 -16.26 16.53
C GLY A 284 -2.88 -15.10 17.48
N ALA A 285 -1.92 -14.57 18.24
CA ALA A 285 -2.08 -13.38 19.07
C ALA A 285 -1.14 -12.26 18.59
N THR A 286 -1.72 -11.12 18.24
CA THR A 286 -1.00 -9.96 17.71
C THR A 286 -1.52 -8.69 18.36
N ASP A 287 -1.03 -8.43 19.57
CA ASP A 287 -1.15 -7.13 20.21
C ASP A 287 -0.27 -6.14 19.45
N ARG A 288 -0.78 -4.93 19.20
CA ARG A 288 -0.03 -3.90 18.49
C ARG A 288 1.20 -3.43 19.26
N HIS A 289 1.12 -3.46 20.59
CA HIS A 289 2.20 -3.10 21.51
C HIS A 289 2.48 -4.27 22.46
N PRO A 290 3.21 -5.31 21.99
CA PRO A 290 3.58 -6.44 22.82
C PRO A 290 4.42 -6.00 24.01
N ARG A 291 4.24 -6.65 25.17
CA ARG A 291 5.05 -6.32 26.35
C ARG A 291 6.39 -7.05 26.31
N SER A 292 7.44 -6.27 26.51
CA SER A 292 8.81 -6.75 26.70
C SER A 292 9.17 -6.87 28.17
N GLY A 293 9.86 -7.95 28.54
CA GLY A 293 10.51 -8.10 29.85
C GLY A 293 11.93 -7.50 29.91
N ILE A 294 12.42 -6.95 28.79
CA ILE A 294 13.74 -6.33 28.69
C ILE A 294 13.61 -4.85 29.04
N GLU A 295 14.37 -4.40 30.05
CA GLU A 295 14.40 -3.01 30.47
C GLU A 295 14.86 -2.10 29.31
N GLY A 296 14.15 -0.99 29.12
CA GLY A 296 14.47 -0.03 28.06
C GLY A 296 14.11 -0.48 26.64
N LEU A 297 13.33 -1.56 26.46
CA LEU A 297 12.85 -2.03 25.15
C LEU A 297 11.34 -1.81 24.98
N ASP A 298 10.96 -1.02 23.98
CA ASP A 298 9.59 -0.88 23.47
C ASP A 298 9.42 -1.69 22.18
N VAL A 299 8.28 -2.37 22.04
CA VAL A 299 7.99 -3.26 20.92
C VAL A 299 6.67 -2.85 20.27
N LYS A 300 6.69 -2.72 18.94
CA LYS A 300 5.49 -2.41 18.17
C LYS A 300 5.36 -3.33 16.97
N VAL A 301 4.15 -3.77 16.68
CA VAL A 301 3.85 -4.56 15.48
C VAL A 301 3.41 -3.64 14.35
N ILE A 302 4.09 -3.70 13.20
CA ILE A 302 3.75 -2.96 11.99
C ILE A 302 3.90 -3.85 10.75
N ARG A 303 3.42 -3.36 9.59
CA ARG A 303 3.57 -4.07 8.31
C ARG A 303 5.06 -4.17 7.93
N PRO A 304 5.55 -5.34 7.47
CA PRO A 304 6.94 -5.51 7.01
C PRO A 304 7.40 -4.46 5.98
N GLN A 305 6.48 -4.06 5.10
CA GLN A 305 6.70 -3.07 4.04
C GLN A 305 7.08 -1.69 4.58
N ASP A 306 6.54 -1.30 5.73
CA ASP A 306 6.75 0.02 6.33
C ASP A 306 8.09 0.10 7.08
N MET A 307 8.67 -1.05 7.46
CA MET A 307 9.80 -1.12 8.39
C MET A 307 11.09 -0.48 7.88
N PRO A 308 11.55 -0.70 6.63
CA PRO A 308 12.79 -0.09 6.16
C PRO A 308 12.73 1.44 6.20
N GLN A 309 11.61 2.02 5.78
CA GLN A 309 11.39 3.46 5.85
C GLN A 309 11.30 3.93 7.31
N ALA A 310 10.56 3.22 8.16
CA ALA A 310 10.40 3.59 9.56
C ALA A 310 11.74 3.60 10.33
N VAL A 311 12.63 2.65 10.06
CA VAL A 311 14.00 2.62 10.59
C VAL A 311 14.83 3.77 10.02
N ALA A 312 14.77 4.00 8.71
CA ALA A 312 15.50 5.09 8.05
C ALA A 312 15.10 6.48 8.55
N LEU A 313 13.83 6.65 8.95
CA LEU A 313 13.29 7.87 9.53
C LEU A 313 13.56 8.02 11.04
N GLY A 314 14.15 7.01 11.69
CA GLY A 314 14.43 7.01 13.13
C GLY A 314 13.22 6.70 14.03
N CYS A 315 12.12 6.19 13.47
CA CYS A 315 10.94 5.78 14.25
C CYS A 315 11.25 4.51 15.08
N PHE A 316 12.08 3.62 14.54
CA PHE A 316 12.54 2.38 15.19
C PHE A 316 14.05 2.25 15.10
N ASP A 317 14.65 1.67 16.14
CA ASP A 317 16.08 1.38 16.20
C ASP A 317 16.44 0.06 15.50
N LEU A 318 15.53 -0.91 15.59
CA LEU A 318 15.65 -2.26 15.06
C LEU A 318 14.29 -2.70 14.49
N ALA A 319 14.30 -3.42 13.39
CA ALA A 319 13.09 -4.06 12.86
C ALA A 319 13.39 -5.46 12.33
N LEU A 320 12.44 -6.39 12.47
CA LEU A 320 12.52 -7.71 11.87
C LEU A 320 11.61 -7.77 10.63
N THR A 321 12.21 -7.83 9.44
CA THR A 321 11.50 -7.78 8.15
C THR A 321 12.10 -8.75 7.13
N GLY A 322 11.58 -8.79 5.91
CA GLY A 322 12.14 -9.54 4.79
C GLY A 322 13.29 -8.81 4.09
N ARG A 323 14.31 -9.55 3.64
CA ARG A 323 15.43 -8.99 2.85
C ARG A 323 14.97 -8.37 1.54
N ASP A 324 13.87 -8.87 0.98
CA ASP A 324 13.14 -8.33 -0.16
C ASP A 324 12.62 -6.91 0.09
N TRP A 325 11.99 -6.65 1.24
CA TRP A 325 11.51 -5.31 1.58
C TRP A 325 12.67 -4.34 1.81
N LEU A 326 13.76 -4.79 2.46
CA LEU A 326 14.98 -3.99 2.56
C LEU A 326 15.56 -3.68 1.17
N ALA A 327 15.67 -4.69 0.30
CA ALA A 327 16.19 -4.52 -1.05
C ALA A 327 15.31 -3.57 -1.88
N ALA A 328 13.99 -3.67 -1.78
CA ALA A 328 13.06 -2.78 -2.46
C ALA A 328 13.17 -1.33 -1.98
N HIS A 329 13.30 -1.12 -0.67
CA HIS A 329 13.55 0.20 -0.10
C HIS A 329 14.88 0.79 -0.59
N LEU A 330 15.96 0.02 -0.57
CA LEU A 330 17.27 0.48 -1.02
C LEU A 330 17.35 0.68 -2.55
N ALA A 331 16.54 -0.04 -3.33
CA ALA A 331 16.43 0.22 -4.77
C ALA A 331 15.75 1.58 -5.04
N ALA A 332 14.77 1.96 -4.22
CA ALA A 332 14.12 3.27 -4.28
C ALA A 332 15.00 4.39 -3.68
N PHE A 333 15.71 4.09 -2.58
CA PHE A 333 16.50 5.05 -1.79
C PHE A 333 17.91 4.50 -1.52
N PRO A 334 18.83 4.54 -2.50
CA PRO A 334 20.16 3.93 -2.38
C PRO A 334 21.05 4.49 -1.26
N LEU A 335 20.77 5.71 -0.80
CA LEU A 335 21.50 6.39 0.28
C LEU A 335 20.74 6.37 1.61
N SER A 336 19.65 5.61 1.70
CA SER A 336 18.89 5.51 2.94
C SER A 336 19.77 4.93 4.06
N PRO A 337 19.75 5.49 5.29
CA PRO A 337 20.62 5.08 6.38
C PRO A 337 20.09 3.82 7.09
N VAL A 338 19.76 2.77 6.34
CA VAL A 338 19.26 1.49 6.86
C VAL A 338 20.07 0.34 6.27
N ALA A 339 20.44 -0.62 7.11
CA ALA A 339 21.23 -1.77 6.70
C ALA A 339 20.75 -3.06 7.37
N GLU A 340 21.03 -4.18 6.71
CA GLU A 340 20.92 -5.51 7.30
C GLU A 340 21.97 -5.67 8.41
N LEU A 341 21.53 -6.06 9.61
CA LEU A 341 22.39 -6.31 10.78
C LEU A 341 22.64 -7.81 10.99
N CYS A 342 21.65 -8.64 10.68
CA CYS A 342 21.79 -10.09 10.59
C CYS A 342 20.69 -10.72 9.72
N ASP A 343 21.07 -11.79 9.01
CA ASP A 343 20.15 -12.72 8.36
C ASP A 343 19.65 -13.74 9.40
N LEU A 344 18.32 -13.86 9.55
CA LEU A 344 17.68 -14.78 10.49
C LEU A 344 17.51 -16.19 9.90
N ARG A 345 17.79 -16.37 8.60
CA ARG A 345 17.77 -17.65 7.86
C ARG A 345 16.46 -18.42 7.89
N ARG A 346 15.36 -17.78 8.27
CA ARG A 346 13.99 -18.31 8.26
C ARG A 346 13.17 -17.68 7.13
N SER A 347 12.03 -18.30 6.82
CA SER A 347 11.12 -17.89 5.74
C SER A 347 11.87 -17.73 4.40
N ARG A 348 12.61 -18.77 4.00
CA ARG A 348 13.40 -18.70 2.76
C ARG A 348 12.48 -18.82 1.54
N TYR A 349 12.56 -17.86 0.63
CA TYR A 349 11.85 -17.94 -0.64
C TYR A 349 12.63 -17.24 -1.78
N ARG A 350 12.20 -17.43 -3.02
CA ARG A 350 12.82 -16.77 -4.19
C ARG A 350 11.91 -15.65 -4.68
N LEU A 351 12.49 -14.48 -4.92
CA LEU A 351 11.85 -13.36 -5.62
C LEU A 351 12.42 -13.29 -7.03
N GLY A 352 11.56 -13.19 -8.04
CA GLY A 352 12.03 -13.21 -9.43
C GLY A 352 10.99 -12.85 -10.45
N ALA A 353 11.42 -12.82 -11.72
CA ALA A 353 10.55 -12.60 -12.86
C ALA A 353 9.77 -13.87 -13.20
N VAL A 354 8.45 -13.74 -13.20
CA VAL A 354 7.47 -14.79 -13.45
C VAL A 354 6.76 -14.50 -14.77
N VAL A 355 6.63 -15.54 -15.59
CA VAL A 355 5.98 -15.50 -16.91
C VAL A 355 5.02 -16.68 -17.05
N PRO A 356 4.08 -16.68 -18.02
CA PRO A 356 3.27 -17.85 -18.31
C PRO A 356 4.14 -19.01 -18.81
N GLU A 357 3.81 -20.24 -18.41
CA GLU A 357 4.48 -21.46 -18.92
C GLU A 357 4.36 -21.59 -20.45
N ALA A 358 3.34 -20.97 -21.05
CA ALA A 358 3.12 -20.97 -22.49
C ALA A 358 4.12 -20.10 -23.27
N VAL A 359 4.91 -19.24 -22.62
CA VAL A 359 5.96 -18.46 -23.27
C VAL A 359 7.12 -19.41 -23.62
N PRO A 360 7.44 -19.61 -24.91
CA PRO A 360 8.43 -20.59 -25.35
C PRO A 360 9.86 -20.00 -25.24
N ALA A 361 10.30 -19.73 -24.01
CA ALA A 361 11.58 -19.14 -23.70
C ALA A 361 12.11 -19.60 -22.35
N GLU A 362 13.34 -20.08 -22.30
CA GLU A 362 13.98 -20.55 -21.07
C GLU A 362 14.75 -19.43 -20.35
N THR A 363 15.02 -18.33 -21.05
CA THR A 363 15.68 -17.15 -20.48
C THR A 363 14.89 -15.87 -20.73
N ILE A 364 15.10 -14.85 -19.91
CA ILE A 364 14.44 -13.56 -20.09
C ILE A 364 14.78 -12.93 -21.46
N ALA A 365 16.01 -13.10 -21.96
CA ALA A 365 16.43 -12.62 -23.27
C ALA A 365 15.62 -13.27 -24.41
N GLU A 366 15.39 -14.59 -24.33
CA GLU A 366 14.54 -15.31 -25.28
C GLU A 366 13.07 -14.86 -25.18
N ALA A 367 12.57 -14.59 -23.97
CA ALA A 367 11.20 -14.13 -23.77
C ALA A 367 11.00 -12.73 -24.38
N ILE A 368 11.95 -11.82 -24.21
CA ILE A 368 11.94 -10.49 -24.85
C ILE A 368 11.92 -10.63 -26.37
N ALA A 369 12.81 -11.46 -26.93
CA ALA A 369 12.84 -11.71 -28.36
C ALA A 369 11.51 -12.29 -28.88
N TRP A 370 10.89 -13.18 -28.11
CA TRP A 370 9.60 -13.76 -28.44
C TRP A 370 8.47 -12.71 -28.44
N TRP A 371 8.38 -11.87 -27.40
CA TRP A 371 7.36 -10.81 -27.31
C TRP A 371 7.49 -9.75 -28.40
N ARG A 372 8.72 -9.50 -28.88
CA ARG A 372 9.06 -8.47 -29.86
C ARG A 372 9.23 -8.97 -31.30
N ARG A 373 8.99 -10.25 -31.56
CA ARG A 373 9.19 -10.85 -32.88
C ARG A 373 8.40 -10.13 -34.00
N ASP A 374 7.21 -9.63 -33.68
CA ASP A 374 6.28 -8.99 -34.61
C ASP A 374 6.29 -7.45 -34.48
N ASP A 375 6.71 -6.93 -33.32
CA ASP A 375 6.81 -5.51 -33.01
C ASP A 375 8.05 -5.26 -32.12
N PRO A 376 9.19 -4.87 -32.71
CA PRO A 376 10.42 -4.57 -31.97
C PRO A 376 10.29 -3.45 -30.94
N GLU A 377 9.34 -2.53 -31.13
CA GLU A 377 9.12 -1.37 -30.26
C GLU A 377 8.03 -1.61 -29.21
N ARG A 378 7.52 -2.84 -29.12
CA ARG A 378 6.55 -3.23 -28.11
C ARG A 378 7.13 -2.98 -26.71
N PRO A 379 6.43 -2.20 -25.86
CA PRO A 379 6.82 -2.06 -24.46
C PRO A 379 6.57 -3.37 -23.72
N ILE A 380 7.54 -3.82 -22.91
CA ILE A 380 7.36 -4.94 -21.99
C ILE A 380 6.76 -4.42 -20.70
N ARG A 381 5.59 -4.94 -20.31
CA ARG A 381 4.90 -4.55 -19.09
C ARG A 381 5.33 -5.46 -17.94
N VAL A 382 5.74 -4.85 -16.84
CA VAL A 382 6.24 -5.53 -15.64
C VAL A 382 5.33 -5.16 -14.46
N ALA A 383 4.47 -6.08 -14.02
CA ALA A 383 3.63 -5.88 -12.84
C ALA A 383 4.42 -6.24 -11.57
N SER A 384 4.31 -5.43 -10.51
CA SER A 384 4.90 -5.77 -9.21
C SER A 384 4.41 -4.90 -8.05
N GLU A 385 4.36 -5.48 -6.86
CA GLU A 385 4.32 -4.74 -5.59
C GLU A 385 5.69 -4.10 -5.26
N TYR A 386 6.78 -4.69 -5.77
CA TYR A 386 8.16 -4.22 -5.61
C TYR A 386 8.56 -3.28 -6.74
N VAL A 387 7.85 -2.16 -6.90
CA VAL A 387 7.99 -1.23 -8.05
C VAL A 387 9.43 -0.85 -8.35
N ALA A 388 10.21 -0.51 -7.32
CA ALA A 388 11.62 -0.11 -7.49
C ALA A 388 12.53 -1.29 -7.89
N LEU A 389 12.29 -2.50 -7.36
CA LEU A 389 13.03 -3.70 -7.79
C LEU A 389 12.66 -4.09 -9.22
N ALA A 390 11.39 -3.99 -9.60
CA ALA A 390 10.95 -4.28 -10.96
C ALA A 390 11.58 -3.32 -11.97
N ASP A 391 11.66 -2.03 -11.64
CA ASP A 391 12.34 -1.02 -12.45
C ASP A 391 13.85 -1.28 -12.54
N HIS A 392 14.50 -1.63 -11.42
CA HIS A 392 15.91 -1.99 -11.40
C HIS A 392 16.20 -3.24 -12.25
N TYR A 393 15.44 -4.31 -12.04
CA TYR A 393 15.49 -5.55 -12.81
C TYR A 393 15.34 -5.28 -14.32
N ALA A 394 14.36 -4.45 -14.69
CA ALA A 394 14.11 -4.13 -16.08
C ALA A 394 15.31 -3.46 -16.77
N ARG A 395 16.03 -2.60 -16.04
CA ARG A 395 17.25 -1.93 -16.52
C ARG A 395 18.43 -2.88 -16.57
N GLU A 396 18.66 -3.67 -15.52
CA GLU A 396 19.77 -4.61 -15.42
C GLU A 396 19.70 -5.73 -16.46
N ARG A 397 18.50 -6.25 -16.74
CA ARG A 397 18.26 -7.26 -17.77
C ARG A 397 18.04 -6.67 -19.17
N HIS A 398 18.18 -5.36 -19.32
CA HIS A 398 18.04 -4.65 -20.59
C HIS A 398 16.74 -4.97 -21.33
N LEU A 399 15.58 -4.86 -20.66
CA LEU A 399 14.28 -5.13 -21.29
C LEU A 399 13.95 -4.17 -22.45
N GLY A 400 14.74 -3.13 -22.70
CA GLY A 400 14.51 -2.13 -23.75
C GLY A 400 13.38 -1.19 -23.36
N ARG A 401 12.39 -0.98 -24.24
CA ARG A 401 11.18 -0.23 -23.88
C ARG A 401 10.35 -1.05 -22.89
N TYR A 402 10.15 -0.55 -21.67
CA TYR A 402 9.32 -1.22 -20.65
C TYR A 402 8.41 -0.24 -19.92
N GLN A 403 7.44 -0.80 -19.21
CA GLN A 403 6.56 -0.08 -18.30
C GLN A 403 6.38 -0.89 -17.02
N VAL A 404 6.67 -0.29 -15.86
CA VAL A 404 6.36 -0.90 -14.57
C VAL A 404 4.94 -0.55 -14.18
N LEU A 405 4.14 -1.56 -13.83
CA LEU A 405 2.77 -1.45 -13.37
C LEU A 405 2.76 -1.70 -11.86
N PRO A 406 2.56 -0.68 -11.02
CA PRO A 406 2.31 -0.91 -9.60
C PRO A 406 1.00 -1.69 -9.46
N ILE A 407 1.01 -2.70 -8.60
CA ILE A 407 -0.15 -3.52 -8.29
C ILE A 407 -0.23 -3.70 -6.77
N SER A 408 -1.42 -3.99 -6.28
CA SER A 408 -1.69 -4.14 -4.85
C SER A 408 -2.39 -5.48 -4.58
N GLY A 409 -1.59 -6.52 -4.36
CA GLY A 409 -2.01 -7.92 -4.24
C GLY A 409 -2.63 -8.56 -5.50
N ALA A 410 -3.07 -9.81 -5.38
CA ALA A 410 -3.70 -10.62 -6.45
C ALA A 410 -2.87 -10.65 -7.76
N SER A 411 -1.57 -10.88 -7.59
CA SER A 411 -0.53 -10.64 -8.58
C SER A 411 -0.55 -11.63 -9.75
N GLU A 412 -0.86 -12.90 -9.51
CA GLU A 412 -0.77 -13.96 -10.53
C GLU A 412 -1.75 -13.72 -11.69
N GLY A 413 -2.87 -13.05 -11.42
CA GLY A 413 -3.87 -12.75 -12.44
C GLY A 413 -3.35 -11.79 -13.51
N PHE A 414 -2.34 -10.96 -13.25
CA PHE A 414 -1.90 -9.91 -14.20
C PHE A 414 -1.23 -10.50 -15.44
N VAL A 415 -0.64 -11.67 -15.34
CA VAL A 415 0.08 -12.32 -16.43
C VAL A 415 -0.79 -13.41 -17.06
N PRO A 416 -0.91 -13.49 -18.40
CA PRO A 416 -0.26 -12.67 -19.43
C PRO A 416 -1.02 -11.40 -19.88
N ASP A 417 -2.25 -11.20 -19.41
CA ASP A 417 -3.17 -10.27 -20.07
C ASP A 417 -2.78 -8.80 -19.85
N ASP A 418 -2.51 -8.45 -18.60
CA ASP A 418 -2.24 -7.07 -18.16
C ASP A 418 -0.73 -6.78 -18.09
N ALA A 419 0.11 -7.82 -17.99
CA ALA A 419 1.56 -7.74 -18.01
C ALA A 419 2.23 -8.94 -18.70
N GLU A 420 3.42 -8.71 -19.28
CA GLU A 420 4.28 -9.78 -19.79
C GLU A 420 5.05 -10.47 -18.65
N ILE A 421 5.48 -9.70 -17.66
CA ILE A 421 6.28 -10.15 -16.52
C ILE A 421 5.56 -9.75 -15.23
N LEU A 422 5.54 -10.67 -14.27
CA LEU A 422 5.22 -10.39 -12.89
C LEU A 422 6.49 -10.55 -12.04
N ILE A 423 6.85 -9.56 -11.22
CA ILE A 423 7.90 -9.75 -10.21
C ILE A 423 7.23 -10.17 -8.90
N GLU A 424 7.43 -11.43 -8.51
CA GLU A 424 6.71 -12.08 -7.40
C GLU A 424 7.59 -13.06 -6.62
N GLY A 425 7.31 -13.17 -5.32
CA GLY A 425 7.94 -14.10 -4.40
C GLY A 425 7.27 -15.47 -4.40
N THR A 426 8.06 -16.53 -4.31
CA THR A 426 7.53 -17.88 -4.12
C THR A 426 8.43 -18.75 -3.26
N GLU A 427 7.83 -19.43 -2.27
CA GLU A 427 8.50 -20.42 -1.44
C GLU A 427 8.55 -21.78 -2.16
N THR A 428 7.40 -22.44 -2.33
CA THR A 428 7.31 -23.80 -2.91
C THR A 428 7.03 -23.82 -4.43
N GLY A 429 6.56 -22.70 -4.99
CA GLY A 429 6.13 -22.58 -6.39
C GLY A 429 4.73 -23.15 -6.65
N SER A 430 4.01 -23.61 -5.62
CA SER A 430 2.68 -24.21 -5.78
C SER A 430 1.68 -23.21 -6.38
N THR A 431 1.68 -21.97 -5.91
CA THR A 431 0.79 -20.90 -6.40
C THR A 431 1.06 -20.54 -7.85
N LEU A 432 2.34 -20.45 -8.25
CA LEU A 432 2.70 -20.19 -9.65
C LEU A 432 2.22 -21.32 -10.56
N ARG A 433 2.50 -22.59 -10.21
CA ARG A 433 2.05 -23.75 -10.99
C ARG A 433 0.53 -23.85 -11.08
N ALA A 434 -0.18 -23.55 -9.99
CA ALA A 434 -1.65 -23.53 -9.98
C ALA A 434 -2.23 -22.52 -10.98
N ASN A 435 -1.49 -21.46 -11.29
CA ASN A 435 -1.85 -20.43 -12.27
C ASN A 435 -1.12 -20.60 -13.62
N ARG A 436 -0.43 -21.73 -13.87
CA ARG A 436 0.35 -22.00 -15.10
C ARG A 436 1.44 -20.95 -15.36
N LEU A 437 2.08 -20.51 -14.29
CA LEU A 437 3.18 -19.56 -14.30
C LEU A 437 4.49 -20.24 -13.90
N ARG A 438 5.60 -19.72 -14.41
CA ARG A 438 6.96 -20.14 -14.05
C ARG A 438 7.88 -18.94 -13.83
N MET A 439 8.80 -19.08 -12.88
CA MET A 439 9.88 -18.12 -12.68
C MET A 439 10.96 -18.36 -13.75
N ILE A 440 11.17 -17.39 -14.63
CA ILE A 440 12.15 -17.45 -15.73
C ILE A 440 13.51 -16.89 -15.32
N ASP A 441 13.55 -16.03 -14.31
CA ASP A 441 14.77 -15.40 -13.81
C ASP A 441 14.63 -15.09 -12.32
N VAL A 442 15.66 -15.42 -11.54
CA VAL A 442 15.70 -15.19 -10.09
C VAL A 442 16.41 -13.88 -9.84
N ILE A 443 15.76 -12.96 -9.13
CA ILE A 443 16.35 -11.67 -8.72
C ILE A 443 17.14 -11.88 -7.43
N MET A 444 16.52 -12.54 -6.45
CA MET A 444 17.17 -12.81 -5.16
C MET A 444 16.53 -13.99 -4.43
N GLU A 445 17.31 -14.57 -3.51
CA GLU A 445 16.76 -15.37 -2.42
C GLU A 445 16.52 -14.45 -1.22
N SER A 446 15.30 -14.44 -0.70
CA SER A 446 14.92 -13.67 0.49
C SER A 446 14.76 -14.58 1.69
N THR A 447 15.05 -14.02 2.86
CA THR A 447 14.85 -14.58 4.20
C THR A 447 14.38 -13.45 5.12
N ASN A 448 13.91 -13.79 6.32
CA ASN A 448 13.75 -12.78 7.37
C ASN A 448 15.13 -12.27 7.82
N CYS A 449 15.23 -11.00 8.15
CA CYS A 449 16.44 -10.34 8.61
C CYS A 449 16.12 -9.30 9.70
N ALA A 450 17.13 -8.98 10.51
CA ALA A 450 17.09 -7.80 11.36
C ALA A 450 17.74 -6.63 10.63
N ILE A 451 17.05 -5.48 10.60
CA ILE A 451 17.54 -4.24 10.01
C ILE A 451 17.61 -3.14 11.05
N GLY A 452 18.53 -2.20 10.88
CA GLY A 452 18.66 -1.05 11.76
C GLY A 452 19.38 0.10 11.07
N SER A 453 19.50 1.24 11.78
CA SER A 453 20.26 2.38 11.26
C SER A 453 21.71 2.00 10.98
N THR A 454 22.27 2.53 9.90
CA THR A 454 23.71 2.42 9.61
C THR A 454 24.56 3.01 10.72
N GLU A 455 24.03 4.01 11.42
CA GLU A 455 24.66 4.58 12.62
C GLU A 455 24.18 3.84 13.87
N ARG A 456 25.13 3.40 14.69
CA ARG A 456 24.82 2.76 15.97
C ARG A 456 24.34 3.83 16.96
N PRO A 457 23.17 3.65 17.63
CA PRO A 457 22.74 4.55 18.69
C PRO A 457 23.81 4.65 19.80
N PRO A 458 23.99 5.83 20.41
CA PRO A 458 24.93 5.98 21.51
C PRO A 458 24.41 5.34 22.81
N GLY A 459 25.33 5.07 23.74
CA GLY A 459 25.02 4.61 25.11
C GLY A 459 24.24 3.29 25.19
N ALA A 460 23.37 3.19 26.18
CA ALA A 460 22.60 1.98 26.49
C ALA A 460 21.74 1.47 25.33
N ARG A 461 21.22 2.37 24.47
CA ARG A 461 20.47 1.97 23.25
C ARG A 461 21.35 1.18 22.28
N GLY A 462 22.59 1.60 22.09
CA GLY A 462 23.52 0.88 21.25
C GLY A 462 23.95 -0.46 21.85
N GLU A 463 24.14 -0.53 23.17
CA GLU A 463 24.44 -1.78 23.87
C GLU A 463 23.29 -2.79 23.73
N LEU A 464 22.06 -2.32 23.89
CA LEU A 464 20.87 -3.14 23.69
C LEU A 464 20.70 -3.58 22.23
N ARG A 465 21.00 -2.72 21.25
CA ARG A 465 21.07 -3.13 19.83
C ARG A 465 22.03 -4.30 19.65
N ASP A 466 23.25 -4.17 20.16
CA ASP A 466 24.30 -5.16 19.95
C ASP A 466 23.93 -6.50 20.60
N ASP A 467 23.41 -6.48 21.84
CA ASP A 467 22.92 -7.68 22.53
C ASP A 467 21.78 -8.37 21.76
N LEU A 468 20.76 -7.62 21.33
CA LEU A 468 19.65 -8.19 20.56
C LEU A 468 20.13 -8.79 19.23
N VAL A 469 21.00 -8.09 18.50
CA VAL A 469 21.53 -8.57 17.23
C VAL A 469 22.42 -9.80 17.42
N GLU A 470 23.21 -9.86 18.49
CA GLU A 470 24.04 -11.02 18.83
C GLU A 470 23.17 -12.24 19.14
N ARG A 471 22.13 -12.09 19.97
CA ARG A 471 21.17 -13.17 20.27
C ARG A 471 20.45 -13.67 19.02
N LEU A 472 19.99 -12.75 18.17
CA LEU A 472 19.34 -13.09 16.90
C LEU A 472 20.30 -13.84 15.97
N ARG A 473 21.57 -13.42 15.89
CA ARG A 473 22.60 -14.09 15.10
C ARG A 473 22.93 -15.48 15.65
N ALA A 474 23.00 -15.64 16.97
CA ALA A 474 23.20 -16.93 17.61
C ALA A 474 22.04 -17.88 17.33
N GLY A 475 20.79 -17.42 17.50
CA GLY A 475 19.60 -18.21 17.19
C GLY A 475 19.49 -18.59 15.71
N ALA A 476 19.98 -17.75 14.80
CA ALA A 476 20.03 -18.07 13.37
C ALA A 476 21.12 -19.08 13.00
N ALA A 477 22.17 -19.25 13.81
CA ALA A 477 23.23 -20.23 13.57
C ALA A 477 22.81 -21.67 13.90
N GLU A 478 21.72 -21.84 14.66
CA GLU A 478 21.14 -23.14 15.02
C GLU A 478 20.16 -23.69 13.97
N VAL A 479 19.87 -22.89 12.93
CA VAL A 479 19.00 -23.21 11.79
C VAL A 479 19.85 -23.51 10.56
#